data_AF-A0A3C0PI13-F1
#
_entry.id   AF-A0A3C0PI13-F1
#
_cell.length_a   1.000
_cell.length_b   1.000
_cell.length_c   1.000
_cell.angle_alpha   90.00
_cell.angle_beta   90.00
_cell.angle_gamma   90.00
#
_symmetry.space_group_name_H-M   'P 1'
#
loop_
_entity.id
_entity.type
_entity.pdbx_description
1 polymer ?
#
loop_
_entity_poly.entity_id
_entity_poly.type
_entity_poly.pdbx_seq_one_letter_code
_entity_poly.pdbx_strand_id
1 'polypeptide(L)'
;GKGANGVFSTGASAVCYMTNDTILCDSTGSHGVDATVAAKMILKNVVITTHGNSASAAISTDKGGGTILCTLVTANSTGTGSPAIYSTGTITAVNCVLNGPGSEGGVIEGANSITLVNSTMSGGLKGCLLYQSMSGDAAGVKPEFSITGGSFTASAGPLFYTTNANSQITAKGATLSAMSDTFMRADSNKWGTPGSNGGTATFTADSQSFSGYIVADAYSNINLAMKNSSGYTGAINPSNKAKSIKLTMDATSSWGLTADSYIDTMSDAGISGTTASNITGNNHNVYYTSAASSSLGGKTYTLTNGGCLLPVGGTCTNTTMIENESVRSLSASSLSSIMTATGHVAFSPLYSDKTKIVGLYNLAGKQLSVKTFKKNEVNVRADFGASDGAYIIKILGIK
;
A
#
# COMPACT_ATOMS: atom_id res chain seq x y z
N GLY A 1 -29.60 -23.83 -7.64
CA GLY A 1 -29.29 -24.29 -9.01
C GLY A 1 -28.16 -23.44 -9.55
N LYS A 2 -27.40 -23.90 -10.56
CA LYS A 2 -26.32 -23.10 -11.16
C LYS A 2 -26.89 -21.78 -11.71
N GLY A 3 -26.26 -20.65 -11.37
CA GLY A 3 -26.73 -19.31 -11.76
C GLY A 3 -27.96 -18.80 -11.03
N ALA A 4 -28.50 -19.54 -10.06
CA ALA A 4 -29.73 -19.15 -9.37
C ALA A 4 -29.40 -18.30 -8.14
N ASN A 5 -29.61 -16.99 -8.26
CA ASN A 5 -29.40 -16.05 -7.17
C ASN A 5 -30.38 -16.32 -6.01
N GLY A 6 -29.96 -16.03 -4.77
CA GLY A 6 -30.81 -16.17 -3.59
C GLY A 6 -32.01 -15.23 -3.65
N VAL A 7 -31.75 -13.94 -3.92
CA VAL A 7 -32.77 -12.93 -4.23
C VAL A 7 -32.33 -12.11 -5.42
N PHE A 8 -33.22 -11.95 -6.39
CA PHE A 8 -32.97 -11.20 -7.62
C PHE A 8 -34.02 -10.10 -7.78
N SER A 9 -33.57 -8.86 -7.96
CA SER A 9 -34.43 -7.69 -8.19
C SER A 9 -34.09 -7.06 -9.53
N THR A 10 -35.11 -6.86 -10.39
CA THR A 10 -34.90 -6.32 -11.74
C THR A 10 -35.99 -5.32 -12.14
N GLY A 11 -35.57 -4.26 -12.85
CA GLY A 11 -36.45 -3.22 -13.38
C GLY A 11 -36.39 -1.90 -12.60
N ALA A 12 -36.47 -0.78 -13.31
CA ALA A 12 -36.21 0.55 -12.76
C ALA A 12 -37.19 1.00 -11.65
N SER A 13 -38.36 0.38 -11.57
CA SER A 13 -39.35 0.63 -10.50
C SER A 13 -39.35 -0.44 -9.41
N ALA A 14 -38.53 -1.49 -9.54
CA ALA A 14 -38.47 -2.56 -8.56
C ALA A 14 -37.68 -2.13 -7.32
N VAL A 15 -38.29 -2.34 -6.15
CA VAL A 15 -37.66 -2.11 -4.86
C VAL A 15 -37.85 -3.34 -3.99
N CYS A 16 -36.75 -3.94 -3.54
CA CYS A 16 -36.73 -5.06 -2.62
C CYS A 16 -36.26 -4.59 -1.23
N TYR A 17 -36.99 -5.00 -0.19
CA TYR A 17 -36.61 -4.77 1.20
C TYR A 17 -36.35 -6.12 1.87
N MET A 18 -35.22 -6.26 2.54
CA MET A 18 -34.87 -7.44 3.33
C MET A 18 -34.47 -7.00 4.73
N THR A 19 -34.98 -7.68 5.75
CA THR A 19 -34.74 -7.33 7.15
C THR A 19 -34.75 -8.57 8.03
N ASN A 20 -33.65 -8.80 8.75
CA ASN A 20 -33.47 -9.98 9.61
C ASN A 20 -33.53 -11.32 8.87
N ASP A 21 -33.11 -11.33 7.61
CA ASP A 21 -33.11 -12.51 6.75
C ASP A 21 -31.75 -13.21 6.73
N THR A 22 -31.75 -14.49 6.35
CA THR A 22 -30.55 -15.27 6.07
C THR A 22 -30.64 -15.88 4.68
N ILE A 23 -29.59 -15.72 3.89
CA ILE A 23 -29.49 -16.23 2.51
C ILE A 23 -28.28 -17.16 2.41
N LEU A 24 -28.49 -18.33 1.83
CA LEU A 24 -27.44 -19.30 1.53
C LEU A 24 -27.52 -19.72 0.05
N CYS A 25 -26.40 -19.61 -0.66
CA CYS A 25 -26.30 -20.07 -2.05
C CYS A 25 -25.05 -20.93 -2.26
N ASP A 26 -25.22 -22.18 -2.69
CA ASP A 26 -24.11 -23.14 -2.84
C ASP A 26 -23.57 -23.29 -4.27
N SER A 27 -24.39 -22.98 -5.27
CA SER A 27 -24.08 -23.33 -6.66
C SER A 27 -23.19 -22.27 -7.34
N THR A 28 -22.36 -22.70 -8.29
CA THR A 28 -21.58 -21.80 -9.18
C THR A 28 -22.48 -20.75 -9.84
N GLY A 29 -21.94 -19.52 -9.97
CA GLY A 29 -22.63 -18.37 -10.55
C GLY A 29 -23.82 -17.83 -9.73
N SER A 30 -23.99 -18.26 -8.47
CA SER A 30 -25.18 -17.92 -7.68
C SER A 30 -24.87 -16.79 -6.72
N HIS A 31 -25.29 -15.57 -7.06
CA HIS A 31 -25.18 -14.44 -6.16
C HIS A 31 -26.11 -14.60 -4.96
N GLY A 32 -25.75 -14.03 -3.82
CA GLY A 32 -26.63 -14.01 -2.66
C GLY A 32 -27.83 -13.11 -2.92
N VAL A 33 -27.54 -11.84 -3.18
CA VAL A 33 -28.50 -10.84 -3.68
C VAL A 33 -27.96 -10.21 -4.94
N ASP A 34 -28.86 -9.91 -5.87
CA ASP A 34 -28.48 -9.28 -7.13
C ASP A 34 -29.54 -8.27 -7.61
N ALA A 35 -29.09 -7.07 -7.98
CA ALA A 35 -29.92 -6.00 -8.51
C ALA A 35 -29.50 -5.62 -9.94
N THR A 36 -30.46 -5.60 -10.85
CA THR A 36 -30.23 -5.35 -12.28
C THR A 36 -31.25 -4.36 -12.86
N VAL A 37 -30.95 -3.81 -14.05
CA VAL A 37 -31.86 -2.91 -14.79
C VAL A 37 -32.40 -1.79 -13.88
N ALA A 38 -31.48 -1.12 -13.18
CA ALA A 38 -31.75 -0.02 -12.24
C ALA A 38 -32.64 -0.36 -11.02
N ALA A 39 -32.82 -1.65 -10.69
CA ALA A 39 -33.55 -2.04 -9.49
C ALA A 39 -32.84 -1.58 -8.21
N LYS A 40 -33.63 -1.42 -7.14
CA LYS A 40 -33.15 -1.03 -5.81
C LYS A 40 -33.33 -2.14 -4.78
N MET A 41 -32.32 -2.40 -3.97
CA MET A 41 -32.43 -3.26 -2.80
C MET A 41 -31.99 -2.53 -1.53
N ILE A 42 -32.73 -2.73 -0.45
CA ILE A 42 -32.42 -2.21 0.88
C ILE A 42 -32.34 -3.40 1.85
N LEU A 43 -31.14 -3.65 2.37
CA LEU A 43 -30.82 -4.80 3.21
C LEU A 43 -30.47 -4.31 4.61
N LYS A 44 -31.20 -4.77 5.63
CA LYS A 44 -30.96 -4.42 7.03
C LYS A 44 -30.80 -5.66 7.90
N ASN A 45 -29.66 -5.80 8.56
CA ASN A 45 -29.41 -6.95 9.43
C ASN A 45 -29.62 -8.30 8.71
N VAL A 46 -29.03 -8.43 7.52
CA VAL A 46 -29.13 -9.64 6.68
C VAL A 46 -27.81 -10.39 6.75
N VAL A 47 -27.86 -11.71 6.84
CA VAL A 47 -26.70 -12.59 6.72
C VAL A 47 -26.72 -13.28 5.37
N ILE A 48 -25.65 -13.15 4.59
CA ILE A 48 -25.55 -13.70 3.24
C ILE A 48 -24.29 -14.54 3.17
N THR A 49 -24.44 -15.80 2.76
CA THR A 49 -23.30 -16.69 2.50
C THR A 49 -23.42 -17.31 1.12
N THR A 50 -22.36 -17.21 0.33
CA THR A 50 -22.24 -17.87 -0.96
C THR A 50 -21.01 -18.78 -0.98
N HIS A 51 -21.22 -20.03 -1.40
CA HIS A 51 -20.15 -21.02 -1.57
C HIS A 51 -19.80 -21.29 -3.05
N GLY A 52 -20.60 -20.74 -3.97
CA GLY A 52 -20.41 -20.89 -5.40
C GLY A 52 -19.07 -20.32 -5.89
N ASN A 53 -18.41 -21.05 -6.78
CA ASN A 53 -17.26 -20.53 -7.53
C ASN A 53 -17.74 -19.65 -8.70
N SER A 54 -16.80 -18.91 -9.30
CA SER A 54 -16.94 -18.19 -10.57
C SER A 54 -18.19 -17.30 -10.64
N ALA A 55 -18.05 -16.05 -10.19
CA ALA A 55 -19.11 -15.05 -10.18
C ALA A 55 -20.29 -15.39 -9.26
N SER A 56 -20.01 -15.72 -8.00
CA SER A 56 -21.04 -15.94 -6.97
C SER A 56 -20.88 -14.96 -5.80
N ALA A 57 -20.83 -13.66 -6.09
CA ALA A 57 -20.68 -12.64 -5.05
C ALA A 57 -21.87 -12.63 -4.10
N ALA A 58 -21.64 -12.42 -2.81
CA ALA A 58 -22.71 -12.36 -1.82
C ALA A 58 -23.64 -11.17 -2.09
N ILE A 59 -23.06 -10.03 -2.47
CA ILE A 59 -23.82 -8.83 -2.88
C ILE A 59 -23.36 -8.46 -4.29
N SER A 60 -24.27 -8.43 -5.25
CA SER A 60 -23.98 -8.00 -6.61
C SER A 60 -24.97 -6.98 -7.15
N THR A 61 -24.50 -6.17 -8.07
CA THR A 61 -25.35 -5.67 -9.15
C THR A 61 -24.81 -6.23 -10.47
N ASP A 62 -25.68 -6.36 -11.47
CA ASP A 62 -25.31 -6.84 -12.81
C ASP A 62 -25.87 -5.91 -13.90
N LYS A 63 -25.99 -6.39 -15.15
CA LYS A 63 -26.29 -5.62 -16.35
C LYS A 63 -27.45 -4.63 -16.18
N GLY A 64 -27.20 -3.41 -16.65
CA GLY A 64 -28.12 -2.28 -16.47
C GLY A 64 -28.04 -1.64 -15.08
N GLY A 65 -27.09 -2.08 -14.25
CA GLY A 65 -26.80 -1.55 -12.92
C GLY A 65 -27.93 -1.79 -11.93
N GLY A 66 -27.82 -1.13 -10.79
CA GLY A 66 -28.76 -1.25 -9.68
C GLY A 66 -28.25 -0.44 -8.50
N THR A 67 -29.05 -0.30 -7.46
CA THR A 67 -28.65 0.32 -6.20
C THR A 67 -28.89 -0.61 -5.03
N ILE A 68 -27.84 -0.95 -4.29
CA ILE A 68 -27.97 -1.75 -3.06
C ILE A 68 -27.48 -0.94 -1.88
N LEU A 69 -28.34 -0.80 -0.87
CA LEU A 69 -28.00 -0.20 0.42
C LEU A 69 -28.01 -1.27 1.50
N CYS A 70 -26.85 -1.51 2.11
CA CYS A 70 -26.65 -2.46 3.20
C CYS A 70 -26.44 -1.72 4.52
N THR A 71 -27.16 -2.13 5.56
CA THR A 71 -26.95 -1.67 6.94
C THR A 71 -26.89 -2.88 7.86
N LEU A 72 -25.80 -3.03 8.63
CA LEU A 72 -25.59 -4.17 9.53
C LEU A 72 -25.63 -5.53 8.81
N VAL A 73 -25.18 -5.59 7.56
CA VAL A 73 -25.14 -6.84 6.77
C VAL A 73 -23.83 -7.58 7.04
N THR A 74 -23.92 -8.90 7.18
CA THR A 74 -22.76 -9.80 7.16
C THR A 74 -22.79 -10.61 5.87
N ALA A 75 -21.79 -10.45 5.00
CA ALA A 75 -21.72 -11.10 3.70
C ALA A 75 -20.41 -11.89 3.56
N ASN A 76 -20.51 -13.18 3.21
CA ASN A 76 -19.37 -14.07 3.04
C ASN A 76 -19.43 -14.78 1.69
N SER A 77 -18.38 -14.66 0.87
CA SER A 77 -18.22 -15.37 -0.40
C SER A 77 -16.98 -16.23 -0.37
N THR A 78 -17.16 -17.54 -0.16
CA THR A 78 -16.03 -18.46 0.06
C THR A 78 -15.50 -19.11 -1.21
N GLY A 79 -16.27 -19.07 -2.29
CA GLY A 79 -15.87 -19.68 -3.57
C GLY A 79 -14.74 -18.91 -4.25
N THR A 80 -14.00 -19.60 -5.11
CA THR A 80 -12.93 -18.98 -5.91
C THR A 80 -13.52 -18.11 -7.02
N GLY A 81 -12.92 -16.94 -7.26
CA GLY A 81 -13.45 -16.00 -8.25
C GLY A 81 -14.81 -15.39 -7.88
N SER A 82 -15.14 -15.39 -6.59
CA SER A 82 -16.38 -14.83 -6.04
C SER A 82 -16.03 -13.77 -4.98
N PRO A 83 -16.12 -12.47 -5.31
CA PRO A 83 -15.81 -11.42 -4.36
C PRO A 83 -16.92 -11.25 -3.32
N ALA A 84 -16.66 -10.59 -2.20
CA ALA A 84 -17.74 -10.28 -1.24
C ALA A 84 -18.78 -9.33 -1.87
N ILE A 85 -18.31 -8.36 -2.66
CA ILE A 85 -19.14 -7.39 -3.40
C ILE A 85 -18.71 -7.33 -4.88
N TYR A 86 -19.67 -7.38 -5.80
CA TYR A 86 -19.47 -7.12 -7.23
C TYR A 86 -20.37 -5.96 -7.70
N SER A 87 -19.80 -4.89 -8.23
CA SER A 87 -20.55 -3.68 -8.62
C SER A 87 -20.43 -3.36 -10.11
N THR A 88 -21.55 -3.49 -10.80
CA THR A 88 -21.89 -2.83 -12.09
C THR A 88 -22.89 -1.68 -11.90
N GLY A 89 -23.07 -1.22 -10.65
CA GLY A 89 -24.06 -0.25 -10.23
C GLY A 89 -23.57 0.57 -9.04
N THR A 90 -24.42 0.78 -8.04
CA THR A 90 -24.06 1.53 -6.82
C THR A 90 -24.33 0.69 -5.59
N ILE A 91 -23.30 0.42 -4.80
CA ILE A 91 -23.42 -0.36 -3.56
C ILE A 91 -22.89 0.47 -2.39
N THR A 92 -23.71 0.65 -1.36
CA THR A 92 -23.33 1.33 -0.11
C THR A 92 -23.48 0.37 1.07
N ALA A 93 -22.43 0.21 1.87
CA ALA A 93 -22.41 -0.66 3.03
C ALA A 93 -22.04 0.11 4.30
N VAL A 94 -22.99 0.17 5.24
CA VAL A 94 -22.88 0.89 6.51
C VAL A 94 -22.86 -0.11 7.66
N ASN A 95 -21.83 -0.07 8.50
CA ASN A 95 -21.64 -0.99 9.63
C ASN A 95 -21.73 -2.48 9.23
N CYS A 96 -21.17 -2.85 8.07
CA CYS A 96 -21.24 -4.20 7.53
C CYS A 96 -19.93 -4.97 7.73
N VAL A 97 -19.99 -6.30 7.65
CA VAL A 97 -18.83 -7.21 7.62
C VAL A 97 -18.86 -7.98 6.30
N LEU A 98 -17.81 -7.85 5.49
CA LEU A 98 -17.80 -8.28 4.09
C LEU A 98 -16.53 -9.09 3.82
N ASN A 99 -16.66 -10.39 3.52
CA ASN A 99 -15.52 -11.28 3.43
C ASN A 99 -15.49 -12.05 2.10
N GLY A 100 -14.42 -11.87 1.34
CA GLY A 100 -14.13 -12.61 0.11
C GLY A 100 -12.83 -13.41 0.20
N PRO A 101 -12.72 -14.42 1.10
CA PRO A 101 -11.47 -15.13 1.37
C PRO A 101 -10.91 -15.91 0.16
N GLY A 102 -11.75 -16.26 -0.81
CA GLY A 102 -11.33 -16.95 -2.05
C GLY A 102 -11.05 -16.02 -3.24
N SER A 103 -11.23 -14.71 -3.08
CA SER A 103 -11.20 -13.73 -4.19
C SER A 103 -10.86 -12.31 -3.72
N GLU A 104 -11.38 -11.29 -4.40
CA GLU A 104 -11.36 -9.89 -3.97
C GLU A 104 -12.33 -9.65 -2.81
N GLY A 105 -12.07 -8.63 -2.00
CA GLY A 105 -13.10 -8.06 -1.12
C GLY A 105 -14.19 -7.35 -1.94
N GLY A 106 -13.78 -6.57 -2.94
CA GLY A 106 -14.67 -5.86 -3.84
C GLY A 106 -14.23 -5.89 -5.30
N VAL A 107 -15.20 -5.85 -6.21
CA VAL A 107 -14.98 -5.64 -7.65
C VAL A 107 -15.88 -4.50 -8.11
N ILE A 108 -15.30 -3.55 -8.84
CA ILE A 108 -16.06 -2.48 -9.50
C ILE A 108 -15.72 -2.51 -10.98
N GLU A 109 -16.74 -2.71 -11.81
CA GLU A 109 -16.62 -2.68 -13.25
C GLU A 109 -17.21 -1.38 -13.81
N GLY A 110 -16.48 -0.71 -14.70
CA GLY A 110 -16.95 0.48 -15.40
C GLY A 110 -17.16 1.69 -14.51
N ALA A 111 -18.10 2.56 -14.88
CA ALA A 111 -18.43 3.80 -14.16
C ALA A 111 -19.43 3.55 -13.02
N ASN A 112 -19.02 2.74 -12.05
CA ASN A 112 -19.84 2.25 -10.94
C ASN A 112 -19.16 2.45 -9.60
N SER A 113 -19.84 2.13 -8.49
CA SER A 113 -19.32 2.49 -7.17
C SER A 113 -19.54 1.46 -6.05
N ILE A 114 -18.61 1.50 -5.10
CA ILE A 114 -18.72 0.89 -3.76
C ILE A 114 -18.38 1.96 -2.72
N THR A 115 -19.26 2.13 -1.73
CA THR A 115 -19.06 3.04 -0.60
C THR A 115 -19.15 2.27 0.72
N LEU A 116 -18.11 2.37 1.54
CA LEU A 116 -18.03 1.75 2.86
C LEU A 116 -18.03 2.82 3.95
N VAL A 117 -18.95 2.70 4.92
CA VAL A 117 -19.02 3.58 6.08
C VAL A 117 -19.00 2.74 7.35
N ASN A 118 -17.93 2.84 8.14
CA ASN A 118 -17.72 2.05 9.36
C ASN A 118 -17.87 0.53 9.12
N SER A 119 -17.53 0.07 7.93
CA SER A 119 -17.63 -1.34 7.54
C SER A 119 -16.26 -2.00 7.53
N THR A 120 -16.25 -3.32 7.74
CA THR A 120 -15.06 -4.17 7.60
C THR A 120 -15.16 -4.94 6.29
N MET A 121 -14.15 -4.84 5.45
CA MET A 121 -14.03 -5.64 4.23
C MET A 121 -12.70 -6.41 4.21
N SER A 122 -12.72 -7.66 3.74
CA SER A 122 -11.52 -8.47 3.53
C SER A 122 -11.54 -9.18 2.18
N GLY A 123 -10.37 -9.22 1.52
CA GLY A 123 -10.14 -9.98 0.30
C GLY A 123 -8.97 -10.95 0.44
N GLY A 124 -9.11 -12.15 -0.12
CA GLY A 124 -8.10 -13.20 -0.06
C GLY A 124 -6.97 -13.05 -1.09
N LEU A 125 -7.29 -12.60 -2.31
CA LEU A 125 -6.33 -12.49 -3.43
C LEU A 125 -5.87 -11.07 -3.71
N LYS A 126 -6.71 -10.09 -3.39
CA LYS A 126 -6.48 -8.64 -3.45
C LYS A 126 -7.62 -7.95 -2.70
N GLY A 127 -7.47 -6.67 -2.38
CA GLY A 127 -8.53 -5.90 -1.74
C GLY A 127 -9.67 -5.61 -2.71
N CYS A 128 -9.48 -4.64 -3.61
CA CYS A 128 -10.46 -4.24 -4.61
C CYS A 128 -9.88 -4.31 -6.03
N LEU A 129 -10.62 -4.91 -6.96
CA LEU A 129 -10.37 -4.80 -8.41
C LEU A 129 -11.22 -3.66 -8.98
N LEU A 130 -10.58 -2.70 -9.62
CA LEU A 130 -11.22 -1.55 -10.27
C LEU A 130 -10.87 -1.60 -11.75
N TYR A 131 -11.84 -1.95 -12.59
CA TYR A 131 -11.55 -2.24 -14.00
C TYR A 131 -12.71 -1.94 -14.92
N GLN A 132 -12.48 -1.98 -16.22
CA GLN A 132 -13.54 -2.11 -17.21
C GLN A 132 -13.31 -3.37 -18.04
N SER A 133 -14.36 -4.16 -18.23
CA SER A 133 -14.32 -5.36 -19.06
C SER A 133 -14.88 -5.11 -20.48
N MET A 134 -15.00 -6.19 -21.25
CA MET A 134 -15.54 -6.26 -22.62
C MET A 134 -16.86 -7.06 -22.60
N SER A 135 -17.40 -7.24 -21.38
CA SER A 135 -18.76 -7.57 -20.99
C SER A 135 -19.87 -7.12 -21.92
N GLY A 136 -19.95 -5.79 -21.98
CA GLY A 136 -21.21 -5.09 -22.22
C GLY A 136 -22.11 -5.00 -20.98
N ASP A 137 -21.69 -5.51 -19.81
CA ASP A 137 -22.50 -5.50 -18.58
C ASP A 137 -22.39 -4.18 -17.81
N ALA A 138 -21.21 -3.56 -17.83
CA ALA A 138 -20.96 -2.22 -17.33
C ALA A 138 -20.52 -1.26 -18.45
N ALA A 139 -20.90 0.00 -18.30
CA ALA A 139 -20.50 1.10 -19.20
C ALA A 139 -19.52 2.05 -18.51
N GLY A 140 -18.74 2.78 -19.31
CA GLY A 140 -17.75 3.73 -18.81
C GLY A 140 -16.49 3.07 -18.24
N VAL A 141 -15.58 3.89 -17.72
CA VAL A 141 -14.24 3.43 -17.26
C VAL A 141 -13.85 4.06 -15.93
N LYS A 142 -14.81 4.56 -15.14
CA LYS A 142 -14.53 5.38 -13.95
C LYS A 142 -15.05 4.73 -12.66
N PRO A 143 -14.44 3.63 -12.20
CA PRO A 143 -14.87 2.97 -10.97
C PRO A 143 -14.55 3.86 -9.76
N GLU A 144 -15.51 4.00 -8.84
CA GLU A 144 -15.40 4.86 -7.67
C GLU A 144 -15.50 4.05 -6.38
N PHE A 145 -14.43 4.07 -5.57
CA PHE A 145 -14.40 3.44 -4.27
C PHE A 145 -14.25 4.49 -3.17
N SER A 146 -15.06 4.41 -2.11
CA SER A 146 -14.87 5.23 -0.92
C SER A 146 -14.95 4.42 0.36
N ILE A 147 -14.09 4.75 1.32
CA ILE A 147 -14.14 4.20 2.69
C ILE A 147 -13.98 5.30 3.72
N THR A 148 -14.91 5.37 4.67
CA THR A 148 -14.84 6.25 5.84
C THR A 148 -14.97 5.42 7.12
N GLY A 149 -13.94 5.44 7.97
CA GLY A 149 -13.88 4.57 9.14
C GLY A 149 -13.77 3.08 8.78
N GLY A 150 -13.90 2.22 9.79
CA GLY A 150 -13.84 0.76 9.60
C GLY A 150 -12.46 0.25 9.17
N SER A 151 -12.42 -0.88 8.47
CA SER A 151 -11.17 -1.51 8.03
C SER A 151 -11.29 -2.20 6.68
N PHE A 152 -10.19 -2.19 5.91
CA PHE A 152 -10.08 -2.92 4.66
C PHE A 152 -8.74 -3.66 4.58
N THR A 153 -8.80 -4.97 4.42
CA THR A 153 -7.61 -5.84 4.39
C THR A 153 -7.53 -6.68 3.12
N ALA A 154 -6.35 -6.75 2.53
CA ALA A 154 -5.98 -7.72 1.51
C ALA A 154 -5.00 -8.75 2.10
N SER A 155 -5.39 -10.02 2.14
CA SER A 155 -4.57 -11.12 2.69
C SER A 155 -3.45 -11.55 1.74
N ALA A 156 -3.63 -11.27 0.46
CA ALA A 156 -2.61 -11.35 -0.58
C ALA A 156 -2.87 -10.26 -1.62
N GLY A 157 -1.87 -9.99 -2.45
CA GLY A 157 -1.96 -8.96 -3.49
C GLY A 157 -2.20 -7.54 -2.95
N PRO A 158 -2.37 -6.56 -3.86
CA PRO A 158 -2.53 -5.19 -3.46
C PRO A 158 -3.90 -4.90 -2.85
N LEU A 159 -3.98 -3.86 -2.02
CA LEU A 159 -5.28 -3.40 -1.51
C LEU A 159 -6.14 -2.81 -2.62
N PHE A 160 -5.55 -2.05 -3.54
CA PHE A 160 -6.23 -1.53 -4.73
C PHE A 160 -5.50 -1.95 -6.00
N TYR A 161 -6.22 -2.58 -6.91
CA TYR A 161 -5.73 -2.97 -8.22
C TYR A 161 -6.57 -2.32 -9.32
N THR A 162 -5.95 -1.45 -10.11
CA THR A 162 -6.61 -0.76 -11.23
C THR A 162 -6.05 -1.23 -12.57
N THR A 163 -6.92 -1.55 -13.52
CA THR A 163 -6.52 -1.92 -14.88
C THR A 163 -7.61 -1.59 -15.88
N ASN A 164 -7.23 -1.17 -17.10
CA ASN A 164 -8.17 -0.76 -18.15
C ASN A 164 -9.27 0.22 -17.66
N ALA A 165 -8.93 1.11 -16.73
CA ALA A 165 -9.89 2.01 -16.07
C ALA A 165 -9.21 3.24 -15.45
N ASN A 166 -9.99 4.28 -15.21
CA ASN A 166 -9.64 5.53 -14.54
C ASN A 166 -10.31 5.58 -13.16
N SER A 167 -9.76 4.84 -12.19
CA SER A 167 -10.39 4.66 -10.88
C SER A 167 -10.23 5.88 -9.97
N GLN A 168 -11.28 6.22 -9.23
CA GLN A 168 -11.26 7.23 -8.16
C GLN A 168 -11.44 6.55 -6.81
N ILE A 169 -10.47 6.70 -5.92
CA ILE A 169 -10.45 6.04 -4.62
C ILE A 169 -10.28 7.12 -3.54
N THR A 170 -11.17 7.14 -2.55
CA THR A 170 -11.08 8.05 -1.40
C THR A 170 -11.10 7.27 -0.09
N ALA A 171 -10.18 7.58 0.81
CA ALA A 171 -10.11 6.96 2.12
C ALA A 171 -9.98 8.01 3.23
N LYS A 172 -10.75 7.82 4.31
CA LYS A 172 -10.76 8.70 5.49
C LYS A 172 -10.87 7.91 6.78
N GLY A 173 -9.88 8.07 7.67
CA GLY A 173 -9.90 7.50 9.02
C GLY A 173 -10.13 5.99 9.09
N ALA A 174 -9.79 5.23 8.05
CA ALA A 174 -9.98 3.78 7.99
C ALA A 174 -8.68 3.03 8.31
N THR A 175 -8.77 1.80 8.82
CA THR A 175 -7.61 0.92 8.94
C THR A 175 -7.38 0.18 7.63
N LEU A 176 -6.31 0.50 6.90
CA LEU A 176 -5.99 -0.08 5.60
C LEU A 176 -4.76 -0.97 5.70
N SER A 177 -4.82 -2.20 5.18
CA SER A 177 -3.70 -3.14 5.25
C SER A 177 -3.64 -4.08 4.05
N ALA A 178 -2.45 -4.26 3.49
CA ALA A 178 -2.16 -5.31 2.51
C ALA A 178 -0.95 -6.12 2.99
N MET A 179 -1.06 -7.45 2.95
CA MET A 179 0.02 -8.33 3.38
C MET A 179 1.15 -8.48 2.33
N SER A 180 0.95 -8.04 1.08
CA SER A 180 1.91 -8.23 -0.01
C SER A 180 2.88 -7.05 -0.23
N ASP A 181 3.10 -6.23 0.80
CA ASP A 181 3.81 -4.94 0.78
C ASP A 181 3.29 -3.91 -0.24
N THR A 182 2.32 -4.25 -1.09
CA THR A 182 1.82 -3.39 -2.16
C THR A 182 0.49 -2.81 -1.73
N PHE A 183 0.42 -1.50 -1.56
CA PHE A 183 -0.82 -0.81 -1.25
C PHE A 183 -1.69 -0.66 -2.51
N MET A 184 -1.08 -0.18 -3.60
CA MET A 184 -1.78 0.15 -4.83
C MET A 184 -0.97 -0.29 -6.05
N ARG A 185 -1.66 -0.88 -7.02
CA ARG A 185 -1.10 -1.26 -8.31
C ARG A 185 -2.00 -0.79 -9.44
N ALA A 186 -1.42 -0.05 -10.39
CA ALA A 186 -2.06 0.23 -11.68
C ALA A 186 -1.31 -0.53 -12.78
N ASP A 187 -2.01 -1.30 -13.61
CA ASP A 187 -1.34 -2.22 -14.54
C ASP A 187 -2.12 -2.44 -15.83
N SER A 188 -1.43 -2.85 -16.88
CA SER A 188 -2.04 -3.45 -18.06
C SER A 188 -2.28 -4.94 -17.80
N ASN A 189 -3.48 -5.42 -18.08
CA ASN A 189 -3.80 -6.84 -17.90
C ASN A 189 -4.53 -7.37 -19.15
N LYS A 190 -5.31 -8.44 -19.03
CA LYS A 190 -6.04 -9.08 -20.12
C LYS A 190 -7.24 -8.28 -20.65
N TRP A 191 -7.62 -7.21 -19.95
CA TRP A 191 -8.77 -6.39 -20.30
C TRP A 191 -8.35 -5.20 -21.15
N GLY A 192 -9.12 -4.82 -22.17
CA GLY A 192 -8.80 -3.73 -23.09
C GLY A 192 -7.83 -4.11 -24.20
N THR A 193 -7.37 -3.09 -24.94
CA THR A 193 -6.44 -3.24 -26.07
C THR A 193 -4.99 -3.27 -25.56
N PRO A 194 -4.19 -4.31 -25.85
CA PRO A 194 -2.80 -4.38 -25.43
C PRO A 194 -2.00 -3.14 -25.83
N GLY A 195 -1.25 -2.57 -24.87
CA GLY A 195 -0.46 -1.36 -25.07
C GLY A 195 -1.23 -0.05 -24.86
N SER A 196 -2.54 -0.11 -24.65
CA SER A 196 -3.38 1.05 -24.29
C SER A 196 -4.39 0.74 -23.18
N ASN A 197 -4.18 -0.35 -22.45
CA ASN A 197 -5.07 -0.88 -21.43
C ASN A 197 -4.52 -0.82 -19.99
N GLY A 198 -3.55 0.06 -19.76
CA GLY A 198 -3.09 0.40 -18.42
C GLY A 198 -4.20 1.01 -17.58
N GLY A 199 -4.01 0.97 -16.26
CA GLY A 199 -4.88 1.64 -15.31
C GLY A 199 -4.44 3.08 -15.04
N THR A 200 -5.38 3.98 -14.76
CA THR A 200 -5.12 5.26 -14.10
C THR A 200 -5.78 5.22 -12.74
N ALA A 201 -4.99 5.21 -11.67
CA ALA A 201 -5.50 5.20 -10.31
C ALA A 201 -5.34 6.55 -9.63
N THR A 202 -6.45 7.17 -9.22
CA THR A 202 -6.45 8.37 -8.38
C THR A 202 -6.80 8.00 -6.95
N PHE A 203 -5.88 8.24 -6.01
CA PHE A 203 -6.10 8.03 -4.58
C PHE A 203 -6.10 9.35 -3.84
N THR A 204 -7.16 9.60 -3.05
CA THR A 204 -7.26 10.73 -2.14
C THR A 204 -7.28 10.24 -0.70
N ALA A 205 -6.19 10.52 0.02
CA ALA A 205 -6.08 10.31 1.46
C ALA A 205 -6.56 11.58 2.19
N ASP A 206 -7.58 11.44 3.03
CA ASP A 206 -8.16 12.54 3.82
C ASP A 206 -8.12 12.19 5.31
N SER A 207 -7.20 12.78 6.08
CA SER A 207 -6.93 12.34 7.46
C SER A 207 -6.76 10.82 7.53
N GLN A 208 -5.94 10.30 6.63
CA GLN A 208 -5.80 8.87 6.40
C GLN A 208 -4.33 8.45 6.50
N SER A 209 -4.08 7.43 7.32
CA SER A 209 -2.79 6.77 7.42
C SER A 209 -2.78 5.48 6.59
N PHE A 210 -1.73 5.24 5.82
CA PHE A 210 -1.60 4.04 4.99
C PHE A 210 -0.14 3.71 4.72
N SER A 211 0.14 2.45 4.37
CA SER A 211 1.50 1.97 4.13
C SER A 211 1.60 0.97 2.99
N GLY A 212 2.79 0.85 2.42
CA GLY A 212 3.14 -0.08 1.35
C GLY A 212 3.54 0.61 0.05
N TYR A 213 3.94 -0.17 -0.94
CA TYR A 213 4.35 0.29 -2.24
C TYR A 213 3.18 0.73 -3.11
N ILE A 214 3.44 1.78 -3.88
CA ILE A 214 2.56 2.28 -4.93
C ILE A 214 3.29 2.06 -6.25
N VAL A 215 2.75 1.18 -7.10
CA VAL A 215 3.45 0.71 -8.31
C VAL A 215 2.57 0.83 -9.55
N ALA A 216 3.19 1.19 -10.67
CA ALA A 216 2.53 1.21 -11.98
C ALA A 216 3.44 0.67 -13.08
N ASP A 217 2.83 0.10 -14.12
CA ASP A 217 3.54 -0.31 -15.35
C ASP A 217 3.74 0.86 -16.33
N ALA A 218 4.42 0.58 -17.45
CA ALA A 218 4.77 1.56 -18.47
C ALA A 218 3.58 2.14 -19.25
N TYR A 219 2.37 1.65 -19.01
CA TYR A 219 1.15 2.13 -19.64
C TYR A 219 0.18 2.78 -18.63
N SER A 220 0.49 2.68 -17.34
CA SER A 220 -0.40 3.04 -16.24
C SER A 220 0.07 4.30 -15.51
N ASN A 221 -0.90 5.01 -14.92
CA ASN A 221 -0.68 6.27 -14.22
C ASN A 221 -1.20 6.18 -12.78
N ILE A 222 -0.57 6.91 -11.87
CA ILE A 222 -1.08 7.09 -10.49
C ILE A 222 -1.10 8.57 -10.12
N ASN A 223 -2.25 9.02 -9.61
CA ASN A 223 -2.42 10.34 -9.01
C ASN A 223 -2.68 10.17 -7.51
N LEU A 224 -1.77 10.63 -6.67
CA LEU A 224 -1.87 10.59 -5.21
C LEU A 224 -2.09 11.99 -4.66
N ALA A 225 -3.15 12.18 -3.89
CA ALA A 225 -3.41 13.41 -3.14
C ALA A 225 -3.51 13.10 -1.63
N MET A 226 -2.69 13.77 -0.83
CA MET A 226 -2.67 13.65 0.64
C MET A 226 -3.07 14.97 1.27
N LYS A 227 -4.14 14.94 2.07
CA LYS A 227 -4.68 16.12 2.74
C LYS A 227 -5.05 15.83 4.20
N ASN A 228 -5.21 16.91 4.97
CA ASN A 228 -5.72 16.93 6.34
C ASN A 228 -4.95 15.99 7.26
N SER A 229 -3.62 16.18 7.34
CA SER A 229 -2.72 15.39 8.18
C SER A 229 -2.72 13.90 7.84
N SER A 230 -2.77 13.58 6.54
CA SER A 230 -2.62 12.19 6.08
C SER A 230 -1.17 11.72 6.23
N GLY A 231 -0.99 10.43 6.55
CA GLY A 231 0.33 9.83 6.75
C GLY A 231 0.57 8.67 5.80
N TYR A 232 1.71 8.68 5.11
CA TYR A 232 2.11 7.61 4.21
C TYR A 232 3.47 7.05 4.62
N THR A 233 3.60 5.72 4.67
CA THR A 233 4.90 5.04 4.81
C THR A 233 5.09 4.02 3.70
N GLY A 234 6.08 4.26 2.83
CA GLY A 234 6.34 3.38 1.69
C GLY A 234 7.18 4.06 0.61
N ALA A 235 7.26 3.40 -0.54
CA ALA A 235 7.93 3.93 -1.73
C ALA A 235 6.98 3.97 -2.93
N ILE A 236 7.15 4.99 -3.76
CA ILE A 236 6.36 5.24 -4.96
C ILE A 236 7.20 4.93 -6.19
N ASN A 237 6.72 4.00 -7.02
CA ASN A 237 7.35 3.59 -8.27
C ASN A 237 8.85 3.25 -8.10
N PRO A 238 9.25 2.41 -7.12
CA PRO A 238 10.66 2.15 -6.83
C PRO A 238 11.44 1.49 -7.98
N SER A 239 10.74 0.85 -8.93
CA SER A 239 11.33 0.27 -10.13
C SER A 239 11.42 1.23 -11.32
N ASN A 240 10.91 2.45 -11.16
CA ASN A 240 10.82 3.49 -12.19
C ASN A 240 10.25 2.98 -13.52
N LYS A 241 9.08 2.31 -13.46
CA LYS A 241 8.40 1.71 -14.62
C LYS A 241 7.12 2.42 -15.02
N ALA A 242 6.52 3.20 -14.12
CA ALA A 242 5.25 3.88 -14.38
C ALA A 242 5.30 4.76 -15.64
N LYS A 243 4.17 4.89 -16.33
CA LYS A 243 4.02 5.91 -17.40
C LYS A 243 4.04 7.33 -16.83
N SER A 244 3.29 7.54 -15.75
CA SER A 244 3.28 8.82 -15.04
C SER A 244 2.83 8.67 -13.59
N ILE A 245 3.55 9.33 -12.68
CA ILE A 245 3.17 9.47 -11.27
C ILE A 245 3.00 10.95 -10.93
N LYS A 246 1.87 11.29 -10.32
CA LYS A 246 1.61 12.61 -9.74
C LYS A 246 1.38 12.50 -8.24
N LEU A 247 2.10 13.33 -7.46
CA LEU A 247 1.91 13.47 -6.02
C LEU A 247 1.53 14.91 -5.66
N THR A 248 0.49 15.07 -4.85
CA THR A 248 0.12 16.34 -4.22
C THR A 248 -0.01 16.15 -2.72
N MET A 249 0.71 16.96 -1.94
CA MET A 249 0.68 16.93 -0.48
C MET A 249 0.37 18.33 0.07
N ASP A 250 -0.54 18.41 1.03
CA ASP A 250 -0.63 19.60 1.87
C ASP A 250 0.51 19.64 2.91
N ALA A 251 0.71 20.81 3.52
CA ALA A 251 1.81 21.04 4.46
C ALA A 251 1.71 20.22 5.76
N THR A 252 0.53 19.65 6.05
CA THR A 252 0.27 18.91 7.28
C THR A 252 0.43 17.40 7.11
N SER A 253 0.45 16.92 5.86
CA SER A 253 0.57 15.51 5.52
C SER A 253 2.03 15.09 5.46
N SER A 254 2.32 13.85 5.85
CA SER A 254 3.70 13.35 6.00
C SER A 254 3.97 12.09 5.19
N TRP A 255 5.18 11.95 4.66
CA TRP A 255 5.64 10.75 3.95
C TRP A 255 6.96 10.22 4.49
N GLY A 256 6.98 8.98 5.00
CA GLY A 256 8.20 8.25 5.35
C GLY A 256 8.61 7.26 4.25
N LEU A 257 9.82 7.43 3.71
CA LEU A 257 10.36 6.56 2.66
C LEU A 257 10.83 5.22 3.22
N THR A 258 10.61 4.17 2.43
CA THR A 258 11.17 2.82 2.68
C THR A 258 12.08 2.32 1.56
N ALA A 259 12.14 3.07 0.45
CA ALA A 259 13.04 2.87 -0.68
C ALA A 259 13.06 4.16 -1.51
N ASP A 260 14.00 4.24 -2.45
CA ASP A 260 14.02 5.32 -3.43
C ASP A 260 12.71 5.34 -4.25
N SER A 261 12.23 6.54 -4.53
CA SER A 261 10.94 6.76 -5.18
C SER A 261 11.08 7.67 -6.40
N TYR A 262 10.22 7.46 -7.40
CA TYR A 262 10.26 8.18 -8.68
C TYR A 262 8.89 8.77 -9.00
N ILE A 263 8.82 10.10 -9.07
CA ILE A 263 7.58 10.87 -9.26
C ILE A 263 7.75 11.84 -10.42
N ASP A 264 6.87 11.86 -11.41
CA ASP A 264 6.99 12.83 -12.49
C ASP A 264 6.60 14.23 -12.05
N THR A 265 5.39 14.36 -11.50
CA THR A 265 4.81 15.63 -11.07
C THR A 265 4.65 15.67 -9.57
N MET A 266 5.30 16.61 -8.89
CA MET A 266 5.16 16.80 -7.46
C MET A 266 4.75 18.24 -7.12
N SER A 267 3.76 18.36 -6.24
CA SER A 267 3.38 19.61 -5.59
C SER A 267 3.26 19.36 -4.10
N ASP A 268 4.11 19.99 -3.30
CA ASP A 268 4.14 19.79 -1.86
C ASP A 268 4.21 21.14 -1.14
N ALA A 269 3.18 21.44 -0.35
CA ALA A 269 3.10 22.68 0.42
C ALA A 269 3.94 22.64 1.72
N GLY A 270 4.51 21.48 2.09
CA GLY A 270 5.42 21.33 3.23
C GLY A 270 6.88 21.68 2.93
N ILE A 271 7.19 22.01 1.67
CA ILE A 271 8.52 22.48 1.26
C ILE A 271 8.71 23.95 1.65
N SER A 272 9.80 24.23 2.33
CA SER A 272 10.22 25.59 2.69
C SER A 272 11.73 25.75 2.54
N GLY A 273 12.14 26.80 1.83
CA GLY A 273 13.55 27.06 1.52
C GLY A 273 14.19 25.91 0.74
N THR A 274 15.11 25.19 1.38
CA THR A 274 15.86 24.06 0.80
C THR A 274 15.53 22.72 1.47
N THR A 275 14.37 22.63 2.13
CA THR A 275 14.00 21.48 2.97
C THR A 275 12.55 21.05 2.71
N ALA A 276 12.32 19.74 2.59
CA ALA A 276 10.99 19.13 2.59
C ALA A 276 10.74 18.46 3.94
N SER A 277 10.34 19.26 4.94
CA SER A 277 10.35 18.84 6.36
C SER A 277 9.32 17.75 6.70
N ASN A 278 8.24 17.69 5.93
CA ASN A 278 7.16 16.70 6.04
C ASN A 278 7.48 15.36 5.37
N ILE A 279 8.67 15.22 4.78
CA ILE A 279 9.15 13.96 4.18
C ILE A 279 10.33 13.44 5.00
N THR A 280 10.21 12.22 5.50
CA THR A 280 11.27 11.50 6.21
C THR A 280 11.94 10.55 5.24
N GLY A 281 13.18 10.84 4.86
CA GLY A 281 13.85 10.11 3.80
C GLY A 281 14.46 8.77 4.22
N ASN A 282 14.83 8.57 5.48
CA ASN A 282 15.45 7.32 5.95
C ASN A 282 16.63 6.87 5.07
N ASN A 283 17.45 7.82 4.62
CA ASN A 283 18.53 7.64 3.63
C ASN A 283 18.11 7.19 2.23
N HIS A 284 16.84 7.35 1.88
CA HIS A 284 16.31 7.18 0.53
C HIS A 284 16.00 8.53 -0.11
N ASN A 285 15.92 8.52 -1.44
CA ASN A 285 15.68 9.71 -2.24
C ASN A 285 14.34 9.68 -2.96
N VAL A 286 13.82 10.87 -3.25
CA VAL A 286 12.68 11.07 -4.17
C VAL A 286 13.19 11.77 -5.41
N TYR A 287 13.12 11.10 -6.55
CA TYR A 287 13.51 11.64 -7.84
C TYR A 287 12.30 12.23 -8.55
N TYR A 288 12.45 13.44 -9.10
CA TYR A 288 11.38 14.08 -9.85
C TYR A 288 11.74 14.57 -11.25
N THR A 289 10.74 14.66 -12.13
CA THR A 289 10.91 15.22 -13.48
C THR A 289 10.86 16.74 -13.43
N SER A 290 12.02 17.40 -13.54
CA SER A 290 12.16 18.86 -13.39
C SER A 290 11.20 19.67 -14.27
N ALA A 291 11.05 19.28 -15.54
CA ALA A 291 10.17 19.96 -16.48
C ALA A 291 8.68 19.83 -16.14
N ALA A 292 8.28 18.75 -15.46
CA ALA A 292 6.89 18.51 -15.05
C ALA A 292 6.56 19.09 -13.66
N SER A 293 7.58 19.36 -12.85
CA SER A 293 7.46 19.89 -11.48
C SER A 293 8.06 21.30 -11.39
N SER A 294 7.53 22.23 -12.18
CA SER A 294 8.05 23.61 -12.28
C SER A 294 8.07 24.37 -10.95
N SER A 295 7.13 24.06 -10.05
CA SER A 295 7.07 24.58 -8.67
C SER A 295 8.32 24.26 -7.85
N LEU A 296 9.04 23.18 -8.16
CA LEU A 296 10.26 22.78 -7.49
C LEU A 296 11.51 23.46 -8.08
N GLY A 297 11.40 24.16 -9.21
CA GLY A 297 12.46 24.97 -9.80
C GLY A 297 13.76 24.23 -10.13
N GLY A 298 13.69 22.90 -10.34
CA GLY A 298 14.88 22.07 -10.59
C GLY A 298 15.88 21.97 -9.42
N LYS A 299 15.47 22.29 -8.19
CA LYS A 299 16.33 22.30 -7.00
C LYS A 299 16.36 20.95 -6.27
N THR A 300 17.38 20.80 -5.44
CA THR A 300 17.46 19.70 -4.46
C THR A 300 16.99 20.19 -3.10
N TYR A 301 16.14 19.42 -2.43
CA TYR A 301 15.62 19.68 -1.10
C TYR A 301 16.04 18.56 -0.16
N THR A 302 16.57 18.93 1.01
CA THR A 302 16.93 17.96 2.04
C THR A 302 15.68 17.36 2.71
N LEU A 303 15.73 16.07 3.04
CA LEU A 303 14.67 15.36 3.76
C LEU A 303 15.05 15.19 5.23
N THR A 304 14.03 15.04 6.07
CA THR A 304 14.21 14.67 7.48
C THR A 304 14.79 13.25 7.56
N ASN A 305 15.75 13.02 8.46
CA ASN A 305 16.40 11.69 8.64
C ASN A 305 17.08 11.13 7.36
N GLY A 306 17.67 12.02 6.56
CA GLY A 306 18.58 11.66 5.46
C GLY A 306 17.90 11.48 4.12
N GLY A 307 18.64 11.70 3.04
CA GLY A 307 18.14 11.68 1.67
C GLY A 307 17.69 13.05 1.15
N CYS A 308 17.28 13.08 -0.12
CA CYS A 308 16.88 14.30 -0.83
C CYS A 308 15.64 14.09 -1.71
N LEU A 309 14.86 15.14 -1.89
CA LEU A 309 13.98 15.34 -3.06
C LEU A 309 14.78 16.09 -4.12
N LEU A 310 15.02 15.48 -5.28
CA LEU A 310 15.93 16.02 -6.29
C LEU A 310 15.50 15.67 -7.73
N PRO A 311 15.86 16.48 -8.74
CA PRO A 311 15.57 16.14 -10.11
C PRO A 311 16.29 14.86 -10.52
N VAL A 312 15.73 14.11 -11.47
CA VAL A 312 16.41 12.95 -12.08
C VAL A 312 17.79 13.37 -12.60
N GLY A 313 18.82 12.62 -12.21
CA GLY A 313 20.23 12.92 -12.51
C GLY A 313 20.92 13.86 -11.51
N GLY A 314 20.21 14.39 -10.51
CA GLY A 314 20.80 15.16 -9.42
C GLY A 314 21.62 14.29 -8.45
N THR A 315 22.44 14.94 -7.62
CA THR A 315 23.22 14.29 -6.56
C THR A 315 22.73 14.74 -5.18
N CYS A 316 22.46 13.80 -4.27
CA CYS A 316 22.11 14.11 -2.89
C CYS A 316 23.38 14.15 -2.03
N THR A 317 23.62 15.26 -1.34
CA THR A 317 24.72 15.43 -0.37
C THR A 317 24.25 15.34 1.08
N ASN A 318 22.93 15.21 1.30
CA ASN A 318 22.32 15.08 2.62
C ASN A 318 22.26 13.61 3.04
N THR A 319 23.40 13.08 3.46
CA THR A 319 23.46 11.79 4.16
C THR A 319 23.34 12.05 5.65
N THR A 320 22.27 11.54 6.27
CA THR A 320 22.26 11.46 7.72
C THR A 320 23.04 10.20 8.06
N MET A 321 24.25 10.38 8.61
CA MET A 321 24.95 9.30 9.29
C MET A 321 23.96 8.77 10.32
N ILE A 322 23.52 7.51 10.17
CA ILE A 322 22.84 6.81 11.25
C ILE A 322 23.91 6.67 12.34
N GLU A 323 23.99 7.66 13.24
CA GLU A 323 24.45 7.40 14.59
C GLU A 323 23.41 6.42 15.15
N ASN A 324 23.64 5.14 14.90
CA ASN A 324 22.79 4.11 15.46
C ASN A 324 22.86 4.34 16.96
N GLU A 325 21.68 4.46 17.59
CA GLU A 325 21.54 4.70 19.01
C GLU A 325 22.65 3.96 19.74
N SER A 326 23.45 4.72 20.51
CA SER A 326 24.41 4.21 21.48
C SER A 326 24.04 2.78 21.88
N VAL A 327 24.85 1.77 21.49
CA VAL A 327 24.65 0.39 21.93
C VAL A 327 24.83 0.40 23.45
N ARG A 328 23.73 0.58 24.19
CA ARG A 328 23.74 0.89 25.63
C ARG A 328 23.97 -0.34 26.51
N SER A 329 23.96 -1.55 25.96
CA SER A 329 24.33 -2.75 26.69
C SER A 329 24.71 -3.91 25.75
N LEU A 330 25.95 -4.36 25.83
CA LEU A 330 26.42 -5.63 25.25
C LEU A 330 26.67 -6.61 26.41
N SER A 331 25.74 -7.53 26.66
CA SER A 331 26.00 -8.68 27.54
C SER A 331 26.83 -9.73 26.81
N ALA A 332 27.69 -10.43 27.55
CA ALA A 332 28.66 -11.38 27.02
C ALA A 332 28.01 -12.64 26.42
N SER A 333 27.60 -12.55 25.15
CA SER A 333 27.36 -13.70 24.28
C SER A 333 27.96 -13.40 22.91
N SER A 334 28.46 -14.43 22.22
CA SER A 334 29.11 -14.30 20.91
C SER A 334 28.12 -13.81 19.85
N LEU A 335 28.04 -12.50 19.67
CA LEU A 335 27.27 -11.86 18.60
C LEU A 335 28.18 -11.60 17.40
N SER A 336 27.68 -11.98 16.23
CA SER A 336 28.17 -11.56 14.92
C SER A 336 27.19 -10.54 14.35
N SER A 337 27.58 -9.28 14.28
CA SER A 337 26.79 -8.24 13.60
C SER A 337 27.39 -7.98 12.23
N ILE A 338 26.57 -8.03 11.17
CA ILE A 338 26.97 -7.63 9.82
C ILE A 338 26.88 -6.10 9.74
N MET A 339 28.00 -5.44 9.44
CA MET A 339 28.11 -3.99 9.25
C MET A 339 28.60 -3.69 7.84
N THR A 340 27.91 -2.87 7.07
CA THR A 340 28.43 -2.27 5.83
C THR A 340 28.90 -0.86 6.13
N ALA A 341 30.21 -0.57 6.06
CA ALA A 341 30.67 0.81 6.02
C ALA A 341 32.15 0.97 5.62
N THR A 342 32.43 1.99 4.81
CA THR A 342 33.48 2.97 5.13
C THR A 342 33.02 3.73 6.39
N GLY A 343 33.35 3.19 7.57
CA GLY A 343 32.84 3.73 8.83
C GLY A 343 33.72 3.41 10.04
N HIS A 344 33.71 4.32 11.00
CA HIS A 344 34.39 4.18 12.28
C HIS A 344 33.51 3.37 13.24
N VAL A 345 34.13 2.49 14.03
CA VAL A 345 33.45 1.78 15.11
C VAL A 345 33.84 2.44 16.42
N ALA A 346 32.88 3.09 17.09
CA ALA A 346 33.07 3.64 18.42
C ALA A 346 32.54 2.66 19.46
N PHE A 347 33.41 2.20 20.36
CA PHE A 347 33.00 1.44 21.54
C PHE A 347 32.90 2.40 22.73
N SER A 348 31.73 2.47 23.37
CA SER A 348 31.59 3.07 24.70
C SER A 348 31.59 1.95 25.73
N PRO A 349 32.67 1.74 26.50
CA PRO A 349 32.66 0.74 27.55
C PRO A 349 31.95 1.30 28.79
N LEU A 350 30.71 0.87 29.03
CA LEU A 350 30.18 0.81 30.39
C LEU A 350 30.74 -0.47 31.04
N TYR A 351 31.81 -0.29 31.82
CA TYR A 351 32.42 -1.16 32.83
C TYR A 351 32.94 -2.57 32.44
N SER A 352 34.26 -2.76 32.59
CA SER A 352 34.88 -3.91 33.29
C SER A 352 36.40 -3.71 33.39
N ASP A 353 37.05 -4.12 34.47
CA ASP A 353 38.51 -4.04 34.72
C ASP A 353 39.41 -4.90 33.82
N LYS A 354 38.91 -5.30 32.64
CA LYS A 354 39.49 -6.33 31.77
C LYS A 354 39.85 -5.79 30.40
N THR A 355 40.93 -6.30 29.84
CA THR A 355 41.40 -5.99 28.48
C THR A 355 40.54 -6.76 27.47
N LYS A 356 39.98 -6.08 26.46
CA LYS A 356 39.19 -6.75 25.41
C LYS A 356 39.94 -6.82 24.09
N ILE A 357 39.85 -7.97 23.43
CA ILE A 357 40.38 -8.19 22.08
C ILE A 357 39.19 -8.25 21.12
N VAL A 358 39.14 -7.32 20.17
CA VAL A 358 38.08 -7.25 19.15
C VAL A 358 38.69 -7.51 17.79
N GLY A 359 38.08 -8.40 17.01
CA GLY A 359 38.45 -8.70 15.64
C GLY A 359 37.41 -8.21 14.65
N LEU A 360 37.88 -7.66 13.54
CA LEU A 360 37.09 -7.39 12.34
C LEU A 360 37.31 -8.51 11.34
N TYR A 361 36.22 -9.01 10.75
CA TYR A 361 36.21 -10.09 9.78
C TYR A 361 35.45 -9.64 8.53
N ASN A 362 35.79 -10.16 7.35
CA ASN A 362 34.89 -10.02 6.20
C ASN A 362 33.72 -11.02 6.31
N LEU A 363 32.73 -10.91 5.40
CA LEU A 363 31.61 -11.86 5.33
C LEU A 363 32.02 -13.31 5.11
N ALA A 364 33.20 -13.57 4.51
CA ALA A 364 33.75 -14.90 4.34
C ALA A 364 34.44 -15.44 5.62
N GLY A 365 34.38 -14.72 6.73
CA GLY A 365 34.98 -15.12 8.01
C GLY A 365 36.50 -14.95 8.08
N LYS A 366 37.13 -14.30 7.10
CA LYS A 366 38.56 -13.96 7.14
C LYS A 366 38.78 -12.76 8.05
N GLN A 367 39.67 -12.90 9.03
CA GLN A 367 40.08 -11.82 9.92
C GLN A 367 40.84 -10.76 9.11
N LEU A 368 40.37 -9.52 9.17
CA LEU A 368 40.97 -8.38 8.49
C LEU A 368 41.89 -7.60 9.44
N SER A 369 41.51 -7.49 10.70
CA SER A 369 42.30 -6.79 11.72
C SER A 369 41.86 -7.20 13.12
N VAL A 370 42.75 -6.98 14.09
CA VAL A 370 42.48 -7.16 15.52
C VAL A 370 43.03 -5.97 16.28
N LYS A 371 42.23 -5.45 17.21
CA LYS A 371 42.66 -4.41 18.16
C LYS A 371 42.43 -4.88 19.59
N THR A 372 43.40 -4.53 20.42
CA THR A 372 43.35 -4.76 21.87
C THR A 372 43.06 -3.42 22.53
N PHE A 373 42.02 -3.37 23.35
CA PHE A 373 41.60 -2.17 24.05
C PHE A 373 42.02 -2.32 25.51
N LYS A 374 42.85 -1.38 25.98
CA LYS A 374 43.37 -1.39 27.36
C LYS A 374 42.31 -0.83 28.32
N LYS A 375 42.50 -1.15 29.60
CA LYS A 375 41.71 -0.59 30.72
C LYS A 375 41.60 0.94 30.58
N ASN A 376 40.38 1.47 30.67
CA ASN A 376 40.05 2.90 30.66
C ASN A 376 40.34 3.68 29.36
N GLU A 377 40.55 3.00 28.23
CA GLU A 377 40.53 3.68 26.94
C GLU A 377 39.08 4.06 26.57
N VAL A 378 38.79 5.36 26.51
CA VAL A 378 37.50 5.93 26.09
C VAL A 378 37.66 6.51 24.69
N ASN A 379 36.68 6.29 23.82
CA ASN A 379 36.66 6.79 22.43
C ASN A 379 37.84 6.30 21.58
N VAL A 380 38.03 4.98 21.52
CA VAL A 380 39.02 4.43 20.60
C VAL A 380 38.46 4.46 19.19
N ARG A 381 38.85 5.50 18.44
CA ARG A 381 38.62 5.58 17.00
C ARG A 381 39.53 4.55 16.33
N ALA A 382 38.93 3.52 15.76
CA ALA A 382 39.66 2.52 15.01
C ALA A 382 39.35 2.66 13.52
N ASP A 383 40.29 3.22 12.77
CA ASP A 383 40.29 3.13 11.32
C ASP A 383 40.74 1.73 10.95
N PHE A 384 39.86 0.98 10.30
CA PHE A 384 40.14 -0.40 9.90
C PHE A 384 40.61 -0.53 8.45
N GLY A 385 40.86 0.60 7.77
CA GLY A 385 41.58 0.65 6.50
C GLY A 385 40.98 -0.14 5.35
N ALA A 386 39.69 -0.48 5.43
CA ALA A 386 39.02 -1.30 4.41
C ALA A 386 38.22 -0.40 3.47
N SER A 387 38.54 -0.45 2.18
CA SER A 387 37.74 0.13 1.10
C SER A 387 36.47 -0.72 0.93
N ASP A 388 35.31 -0.09 1.07
CA ASP A 388 33.95 -0.54 0.72
C ASP A 388 33.63 -2.04 0.87
N GLY A 389 32.77 -2.37 1.84
CA GLY A 389 32.24 -3.73 2.01
C GLY A 389 31.44 -3.97 3.29
N ALA A 390 30.87 -5.16 3.39
CA ALA A 390 30.23 -5.69 4.60
C ALA A 390 31.25 -6.48 5.44
N TYR A 391 31.23 -6.29 6.75
CA TYR A 391 32.14 -6.88 7.73
C TYR A 391 31.37 -7.44 8.92
N ILE A 392 32.02 -8.33 9.66
CA ILE A 392 31.54 -8.91 10.91
C ILE A 392 32.49 -8.48 12.02
N ILE A 393 31.96 -7.91 13.09
CA ILE A 393 32.72 -7.62 14.30
C ILE A 393 32.53 -8.76 15.30
N LYS A 394 33.62 -9.26 15.87
CA LYS A 394 33.60 -10.30 16.92
C LYS A 394 34.46 -9.89 18.11
N ILE A 395 33.98 -10.18 19.31
CA ILE A 395 34.82 -10.17 20.52
C ILE A 395 35.56 -11.51 20.56
N LEU A 396 36.89 -11.46 20.52
CA LEU A 396 37.75 -12.64 20.46
C LEU A 396 38.22 -13.12 21.82
N GLY A 397 38.18 -12.23 22.81
CA GLY A 397 38.54 -12.56 24.17
C GLY A 397 38.38 -11.40 25.13
N ILE A 398 38.23 -11.74 26.40
CA ILE A 398 38.27 -10.83 27.53
C ILE A 398 39.39 -11.37 28.43
N LYS A 399 40.47 -10.60 28.61
CA LYS A 399 41.58 -10.91 29.53
C LYS A 399 41.45 -10.10 30.81
#